data_AF-A0AAV8UUV4-F1
#
_entry.id   AF-A0AAV8UUV4-F1
#
_cell.length_a   1.000
_cell.length_b   1.000
_cell.length_c   1.000
_cell.angle_alpha   90.00
_cell.angle_beta   90.00
_cell.angle_gamma   90.00
#
_symmetry.space_group_name_H-M   'P 1'
#
loop_
_entity.id
_entity.type
_entity.pdbx_description
1 polymer ?
#
loop_
_entity_poly.entity_id
_entity_poly.type
_entity_poly.pdbx_seq_one_letter_code
_entity_poly.pdbx_strand_id
1 'polypeptide(L)'
;MTSFVASGLLRTQQSRAGLCQASRTRYRRFGRGVLARADDGSGPEITAGDALRAWESAQNYGQTPQEDGEMRVPDDKVFRILFVCRDNLTTSVVAEAILKDLIERRQYSKYIKVESAGYQVIPGGNPPEEFVNAMKFRRKLDITIHQARKLIPADVDKYQLIICMDTKSRNNVLYMKIGNPGTKMSEEKEKELEMKVKVLSQYCTIPKLRTAQFPSGEYRQAALGVMISSVVDGCNGLISKLSRGVDNVKRSEKDDGSATSQGSSS
;
A
#
# COMPACT_ATOMS: atom_id res chain seq x y z
N MET A 1 -71.57 55.94 6.14
CA MET A 1 -72.53 54.98 6.75
C MET A 1 -72.41 53.68 5.96
N THR A 2 -72.23 52.45 6.45
CA THR A 2 -72.01 51.84 7.80
C THR A 2 -71.70 50.34 7.54
N SER A 3 -70.92 49.56 8.30
CA SER A 3 -70.12 49.79 9.52
C SER A 3 -68.99 48.73 9.63
N PHE A 4 -68.23 48.70 10.74
CA PHE A 4 -67.30 47.63 11.14
C PHE A 4 -68.03 46.33 11.54
N VAL A 5 -67.43 45.16 11.26
CA VAL A 5 -67.11 44.12 12.27
C VAL A 5 -65.82 43.39 11.83
N ALA A 6 -64.91 43.09 12.78
CA ALA A 6 -63.64 42.40 12.53
C ALA A 6 -63.68 40.91 12.95
N SER A 7 -62.82 40.07 12.37
CA SER A 7 -62.41 38.79 12.97
C SER A 7 -61.14 38.19 12.36
N GLY A 8 -60.18 37.82 13.22
CA GLY A 8 -59.33 36.64 13.06
C GLY A 8 -58.23 36.64 11.99
N LEU A 9 -57.06 37.23 12.31
CA LEU A 9 -55.80 36.68 11.78
C LEU A 9 -55.42 35.42 12.58
N LEU A 10 -55.10 34.32 11.89
CA LEU A 10 -53.71 33.84 11.83
C LEU A 10 -53.53 32.75 10.76
N ARG A 11 -52.37 32.77 10.11
CA ARG A 11 -52.03 31.92 8.96
C ARG A 11 -51.26 30.68 9.43
N THR A 12 -51.55 29.54 8.81
CA THR A 12 -50.53 28.53 8.50
C THR A 12 -50.66 28.15 7.03
N GLN A 13 -49.74 28.62 6.17
CA GLN A 13 -49.70 28.18 4.78
C GLN A 13 -49.00 26.81 4.68
N GLN A 14 -49.69 25.84 4.12
CA GLN A 14 -49.05 24.74 3.39
C GLN A 14 -49.06 25.12 1.91
N SER A 15 -47.90 25.37 1.30
CA SER A 15 -47.80 25.54 -0.15
C SER A 15 -47.57 24.18 -0.82
N ARG A 16 -48.26 23.98 -1.94
CA ARG A 16 -48.18 22.76 -2.75
C ARG A 16 -47.02 22.89 -3.74
N ALA A 17 -46.13 21.91 -3.75
CA ALA A 17 -45.41 21.45 -4.93
C ALA A 17 -45.46 19.93 -4.88
N GLY A 18 -45.69 19.18 -5.94
CA GLY A 18 -45.68 19.48 -7.36
C GLY A 18 -45.44 18.13 -8.03
N LEU A 19 -46.51 17.47 -8.46
CA LEU A 19 -46.45 16.08 -8.92
C LEU A 19 -45.58 15.97 -10.19
N CYS A 20 -44.58 15.08 -10.16
CA CYS A 20 -44.05 14.48 -11.37
C CYS A 20 -44.15 12.95 -11.25
N GLN A 21 -44.89 12.32 -12.16
CA GLN A 21 -45.15 10.88 -12.17
C GLN A 21 -44.21 10.18 -13.16
N ALA A 22 -43.44 9.21 -12.66
CA ALA A 22 -42.90 8.09 -13.43
C ALA A 22 -42.62 6.91 -12.47
N SER A 23 -43.66 6.17 -12.06
CA SER A 23 -44.11 4.92 -12.69
C SER A 23 -43.23 3.67 -12.41
N ARG A 24 -43.50 3.06 -11.23
CA ARG A 24 -43.55 1.58 -10.97
C ARG A 24 -42.26 0.78 -11.30
N THR A 25 -41.66 0.06 -10.35
CA THR A 25 -42.29 -1.20 -9.89
C THR A 25 -41.87 -1.70 -8.50
N ARG A 26 -42.89 -2.15 -7.74
CA ARG A 26 -42.91 -3.12 -6.61
C ARG A 26 -41.58 -3.61 -6.02
N TYR A 27 -41.27 -3.15 -4.81
CA TYR A 27 -40.49 -3.90 -3.81
C TYR A 27 -41.45 -4.72 -2.91
N ARG A 28 -41.21 -6.03 -2.70
CA ARG A 28 -41.98 -6.82 -1.71
C ARG A 28 -41.18 -7.97 -1.09
N ARG A 29 -40.94 -7.84 0.23
CA ARG A 29 -40.69 -8.88 1.26
C ARG A 29 -39.63 -9.99 0.98
N PHE A 30 -38.48 -9.83 1.63
CA PHE A 30 -38.00 -10.69 2.74
C PHE A 30 -37.52 -9.70 3.84
N GLY A 31 -37.45 -9.94 5.14
CA GLY A 31 -37.60 -11.10 6.03
C GLY A 31 -36.90 -10.68 7.35
N ARG A 32 -37.47 -10.93 8.53
CA ARG A 32 -36.88 -10.45 9.81
C ARG A 32 -35.71 -11.32 10.28
N GLY A 33 -34.72 -10.70 10.95
CA GLY A 33 -33.55 -11.35 11.55
C GLY A 33 -32.34 -11.36 10.59
N VAL A 34 -31.10 -11.07 11.00
CA VAL A 34 -30.51 -11.10 12.36
C VAL A 34 -29.67 -9.83 12.58
N LEU A 35 -29.93 -9.10 13.66
CA LEU A 35 -29.08 -7.97 14.13
C LEU A 35 -28.46 -8.26 15.51
N ALA A 36 -28.36 -9.54 15.86
CA ALA A 36 -27.78 -10.01 17.12
C ALA A 36 -27.18 -11.42 16.94
N ARG A 37 -25.88 -11.47 16.68
CA ARG A 37 -24.97 -12.51 17.18
C ARG A 37 -23.54 -11.97 17.15
N ALA A 38 -22.73 -12.43 18.10
CA ALA A 38 -21.39 -11.92 18.34
C ALA A 38 -20.49 -12.10 17.10
N ASP A 39 -19.60 -11.14 16.88
CA ASP A 39 -18.50 -11.23 15.93
C ASP A 39 -17.44 -12.15 16.56
N ASP A 40 -17.53 -13.45 16.24
CA ASP A 40 -16.76 -14.55 16.84
C ASP A 40 -15.37 -14.74 16.21
N GLY A 41 -14.95 -13.80 15.37
CA GLY A 41 -13.68 -13.85 14.64
C GLY A 41 -13.72 -14.75 13.40
N SER A 42 -14.88 -15.29 13.00
CA SER A 42 -15.02 -16.11 11.78
C SER A 42 -15.32 -15.28 10.51
N GLY A 43 -15.14 -13.96 10.55
CA GLY A 43 -15.27 -13.07 9.38
C GLY A 43 -14.30 -13.47 8.25
N PRO A 44 -14.69 -13.32 6.97
CA PRO A 44 -14.02 -14.01 5.87
C PRO A 44 -12.57 -13.57 5.69
N GLU A 45 -11.69 -14.55 5.50
CA GLU A 45 -10.32 -14.32 5.06
C GLU A 45 -10.33 -13.50 3.76
N ILE A 46 -9.94 -12.22 3.81
CA ILE A 46 -9.64 -11.47 2.59
C ILE A 46 -8.26 -11.92 2.12
N THR A 47 -8.24 -13.06 1.42
CA THR A 47 -7.05 -13.58 0.76
C THR A 47 -6.54 -12.59 -0.29
N ALA A 48 -5.34 -12.80 -0.82
CA ALA A 48 -4.90 -12.05 -2.01
C ALA A 48 -5.88 -12.23 -3.20
N GLY A 49 -6.58 -13.36 -3.27
CA GLY A 49 -7.65 -13.61 -4.24
C GLY A 49 -8.95 -12.83 -3.99
N ASP A 50 -9.25 -12.43 -2.75
CA ASP A 50 -10.41 -11.59 -2.44
C ASP A 50 -10.14 -10.12 -2.75
N ALA A 51 -8.90 -9.67 -2.51
CA ALA A 51 -8.43 -8.39 -3.02
C ALA A 51 -8.46 -8.36 -4.57
N LEU A 52 -8.13 -9.48 -5.22
CA LEU A 52 -8.23 -9.63 -6.68
C LEU A 52 -9.70 -9.62 -7.16
N ARG A 53 -10.63 -10.33 -6.51
CA ARG A 53 -12.07 -10.30 -6.84
C ARG A 53 -12.68 -8.91 -6.68
N ALA A 54 -12.28 -8.16 -5.65
CA ALA A 54 -12.67 -6.76 -5.46
C ALA A 54 -12.08 -5.83 -6.54
N TRP A 55 -10.90 -6.17 -7.08
CA TRP A 55 -10.26 -5.47 -8.19
C TRP A 55 -10.92 -5.78 -9.54
N GLU A 56 -11.26 -7.06 -9.81
CA GLU A 56 -12.01 -7.48 -11.01
C GLU A 56 -13.39 -6.82 -11.06
N SER A 57 -14.08 -6.75 -9.93
CA SER A 57 -15.39 -6.08 -9.79
C SER A 57 -15.32 -4.56 -10.06
N ALA A 58 -14.13 -3.95 -10.03
CA ALA A 58 -13.91 -2.52 -10.26
C ALA A 58 -13.55 -2.15 -11.71
N GLN A 59 -13.42 -3.14 -12.62
CA GLN A 59 -12.95 -2.95 -14.01
C GLN A 59 -13.91 -2.17 -14.95
N ASN A 60 -15.11 -1.77 -14.50
CA ASN A 60 -16.07 -1.05 -15.36
C ASN A 60 -15.83 0.46 -15.51
N TYR A 61 -14.66 0.99 -15.12
CA TYR A 61 -14.26 2.38 -15.43
C TYR A 61 -12.76 2.55 -15.71
N GLY A 62 -12.41 2.60 -17.00
CA GLY A 62 -11.35 3.48 -17.53
C GLY A 62 -9.89 3.02 -17.39
N GLN A 63 -9.34 2.60 -18.53
CA GLN A 63 -7.93 2.45 -18.93
C GLN A 63 -6.81 2.98 -17.99
N THR A 64 -5.76 2.17 -17.81
CA THR A 64 -4.43 2.64 -17.38
C THR A 64 -3.47 2.80 -18.56
N PRO A 65 -2.67 3.88 -18.60
CA PRO A 65 -1.46 3.92 -19.43
C PRO A 65 -0.43 2.87 -18.98
N GLN A 66 0.28 2.29 -19.96
CA GLN A 66 1.50 1.51 -19.81
C GLN A 66 2.69 2.35 -20.31
N GLU A 67 3.62 2.71 -19.42
CA GLU A 67 5.03 3.09 -19.70
C GLU A 67 5.81 2.95 -18.36
N ASP A 68 7.13 2.88 -18.26
CA ASP A 68 8.07 1.92 -18.86
C ASP A 68 9.24 1.70 -17.87
N GLY A 69 10.02 0.62 -18.03
CA GLY A 69 11.27 0.39 -17.28
C GLY A 69 11.27 -0.85 -16.36
N GLU A 70 12.17 -1.77 -16.66
CA GLU A 70 12.45 -2.97 -15.84
C GLU A 70 13.42 -2.64 -14.69
N MET A 71 13.30 -3.37 -13.56
CA MET A 71 14.17 -3.18 -12.40
C MET A 71 15.14 -4.37 -12.28
N ARG A 72 16.41 -4.15 -12.66
CA ARG A 72 17.45 -5.18 -12.65
C ARG A 72 17.84 -5.55 -11.22
N VAL A 73 17.83 -6.85 -10.94
CA VAL A 73 18.45 -7.46 -9.75
C VAL A 73 19.88 -7.88 -10.13
N PRO A 74 20.92 -7.55 -9.36
CA PRO A 74 22.28 -8.02 -9.60
C PRO A 74 22.40 -9.54 -9.45
N ASP A 75 23.19 -10.15 -10.33
CA ASP A 75 23.42 -11.60 -10.36
C ASP A 75 24.32 -12.06 -9.17
N ASP A 76 25.18 -11.18 -8.64
CA ASP A 76 26.16 -11.46 -7.58
C ASP A 76 25.74 -11.04 -6.16
N LYS A 77 24.67 -10.23 -6.02
CA LYS A 77 24.34 -9.51 -4.78
C LYS A 77 22.85 -9.45 -4.49
N VAL A 78 22.51 -9.79 -3.25
CA VAL A 78 21.16 -9.65 -2.69
C VAL A 78 20.66 -8.21 -2.85
N PHE A 79 19.58 -8.03 -3.60
CA PHE A 79 18.90 -6.76 -3.80
C PHE A 79 18.19 -6.33 -2.52
N ARG A 80 18.56 -5.18 -1.97
CA ARG A 80 18.05 -4.67 -0.70
C ARG A 80 17.06 -3.54 -0.93
N ILE A 81 15.89 -3.67 -0.33
CA ILE A 81 14.80 -2.68 -0.36
C ILE A 81 14.62 -2.10 1.05
N LEU A 82 14.46 -0.78 1.15
CA LEU A 82 14.13 -0.10 2.40
C LEU A 82 12.79 0.62 2.29
N PHE A 83 11.84 0.28 3.17
CA PHE A 83 10.61 1.06 3.33
C PHE A 83 10.82 2.24 4.28
N VAL A 84 10.36 3.44 3.91
CA VAL A 84 10.53 4.66 4.71
C VAL A 84 9.21 5.38 4.93
N CYS A 85 8.86 5.59 6.21
CA CYS A 85 7.85 6.57 6.63
C CYS A 85 8.46 7.55 7.64
N ARG A 86 7.62 8.26 8.42
CA ARG A 86 8.08 9.17 9.48
C ARG A 86 8.58 8.44 10.72
N ASP A 87 7.70 7.64 11.33
CA ASP A 87 7.84 7.11 12.69
C ASP A 87 8.41 5.69 12.77
N ASN A 88 8.34 4.95 11.65
CA ASN A 88 8.65 3.52 11.58
C ASN A 88 7.87 2.65 12.58
N LEU A 89 6.61 3.02 12.84
CA LEU A 89 5.68 2.26 13.69
C LEU A 89 4.51 1.69 12.88
N THR A 90 4.17 2.33 11.75
CA THR A 90 2.89 2.11 11.06
C THR A 90 3.09 1.63 9.61
N THR A 91 3.03 2.52 8.63
CA THR A 91 2.84 2.15 7.22
C THR A 91 4.05 1.46 6.58
N SER A 92 5.28 1.83 6.96
CA SER A 92 6.50 1.16 6.49
C SER A 92 6.70 -0.24 7.07
N VAL A 93 6.25 -0.47 8.32
CA VAL A 93 6.29 -1.77 9.00
C VAL A 93 5.32 -2.75 8.34
N VAL A 94 4.10 -2.29 8.05
CA VAL A 94 3.10 -3.05 7.28
C VAL A 94 3.65 -3.44 5.91
N ALA A 95 4.27 -2.50 5.19
CA ALA A 95 4.85 -2.75 3.87
C ALA A 95 6.02 -3.75 3.91
N GLU A 96 6.90 -3.64 4.91
CA GLU A 96 7.98 -4.60 5.14
C GLU A 96 7.44 -6.01 5.38
N ALA A 97 6.48 -6.17 6.30
CA ALA A 97 5.90 -7.47 6.65
C ALA A 97 5.20 -8.13 5.43
N ILE A 98 4.43 -7.36 4.67
CA ILE A 98 3.78 -7.84 3.43
C ILE A 98 4.82 -8.27 2.40
N LEU A 99 5.84 -7.44 2.14
CA LEU A 99 6.80 -7.76 1.08
C LEU A 99 7.71 -8.93 1.48
N LYS A 100 8.05 -9.08 2.76
CA LYS A 100 8.76 -10.27 3.28
C LYS A 100 7.97 -11.56 3.02
N ASP A 101 6.69 -11.57 3.36
CA ASP A 101 5.78 -12.70 3.10
C ASP A 101 5.66 -13.03 1.60
N LEU A 102 5.52 -12.01 0.74
CA LEU A 102 5.49 -12.19 -0.71
C LEU A 102 6.82 -12.74 -1.28
N ILE A 103 7.96 -12.32 -0.73
CA ILE A 103 9.29 -12.81 -1.10
C ILE A 103 9.47 -14.27 -0.69
N GLU A 104 9.04 -14.64 0.52
CA GLU A 104 9.13 -16.00 1.04
C GLU A 104 8.26 -16.96 0.24
N ARG A 105 6.99 -16.62 0.01
CA ARG A 105 6.05 -17.42 -0.80
C ARG A 105 6.52 -17.64 -2.24
N ARG A 106 7.28 -16.69 -2.81
CA ARG A 106 7.87 -16.79 -4.16
C ARG A 106 9.29 -17.38 -4.17
N GLN A 107 9.81 -17.80 -3.01
CA GLN A 107 11.17 -18.33 -2.86
C GLN A 107 12.24 -17.36 -3.40
N TYR A 108 12.09 -16.07 -3.11
CA TYR A 108 13.01 -15.00 -3.50
C TYR A 108 13.95 -14.55 -2.37
N SER A 109 13.85 -15.13 -1.17
CA SER A 109 14.60 -14.73 0.04
C SER A 109 16.13 -14.79 -0.09
N LYS A 110 16.66 -15.53 -1.09
CA LYS A 110 18.09 -15.51 -1.45
C LYS A 110 18.50 -14.23 -2.21
N TYR A 111 17.60 -13.69 -3.04
CA TYR A 111 17.89 -12.62 -3.99
C TYR A 111 17.38 -11.25 -3.52
N ILE A 112 16.33 -11.20 -2.69
CA ILE A 112 15.74 -9.95 -2.19
C ILE A 112 15.71 -9.95 -0.66
N LYS A 113 16.15 -8.85 -0.05
CA LYS A 113 15.97 -8.55 1.39
C LYS A 113 15.26 -7.22 1.57
N VAL A 114 14.42 -7.15 2.60
CA VAL A 114 13.57 -5.99 2.91
C VAL A 114 13.76 -5.64 4.37
N GLU A 115 13.91 -4.34 4.64
CA GLU A 115 13.93 -3.73 5.97
C GLU A 115 13.05 -2.45 5.92
N SER A 116 12.74 -1.84 7.06
CA SER A 116 12.13 -0.51 7.14
C SER A 116 12.91 0.43 8.08
N ALA A 117 12.63 1.73 7.95
CA ALA A 117 13.16 2.80 8.80
C ALA A 117 12.24 4.03 8.79
N GLY A 118 12.57 5.04 9.61
CA GLY A 118 11.86 6.32 9.62
C GLY A 118 12.76 7.52 9.88
N TYR A 119 12.40 8.69 9.35
CA TYR A 119 13.22 9.90 9.48
C TYR A 119 13.00 10.65 10.81
N GLN A 120 11.88 10.44 11.50
CA GLN A 120 11.55 11.03 12.81
C GLN A 120 11.03 9.95 13.77
N VAL A 121 11.97 9.19 14.33
CA VAL A 121 11.72 7.95 15.08
C VAL A 121 12.08 8.11 16.55
N ILE A 122 11.27 7.52 17.43
CA ILE A 122 11.65 7.18 18.81
C ILE A 122 12.22 5.76 18.78
N PRO A 123 13.55 5.55 18.97
CA PRO A 123 14.16 4.24 18.79
C PRO A 123 13.59 3.20 19.75
N GLY A 124 13.36 1.98 19.26
CA GLY A 124 12.77 0.90 20.05
C GLY A 124 11.26 1.02 20.26
N GLY A 125 10.58 1.97 19.59
CA GLY A 125 9.12 2.01 19.55
C GLY A 125 8.54 0.79 18.82
N ASN A 126 7.42 0.27 19.31
CA ASN A 126 6.71 -0.89 18.74
C ASN A 126 5.48 -0.45 17.93
N PRO A 127 5.01 -1.24 16.96
CA PRO A 127 3.79 -0.92 16.21
C PRO A 127 2.56 -0.79 17.13
N PRO A 128 1.61 0.12 16.84
CA PRO A 128 0.38 0.25 17.63
C PRO A 128 -0.47 -1.03 17.58
N GLU A 129 -1.22 -1.29 18.63
CA GLU A 129 -1.95 -2.56 18.81
C GLU A 129 -2.97 -2.81 17.69
N GLU A 130 -3.62 -1.76 17.18
CA GLU A 130 -4.58 -1.88 16.08
C GLU A 130 -3.92 -2.34 14.76
N PHE A 131 -2.65 -1.98 14.54
CA PHE A 131 -1.86 -2.46 13.40
C PHE A 131 -1.42 -3.91 13.63
N VAL A 132 -0.94 -4.25 14.83
CA VAL A 132 -0.59 -5.64 15.20
C VAL A 132 -1.79 -6.56 15.00
N ASN A 133 -2.95 -6.19 15.54
CA ASN A 133 -4.19 -6.94 15.43
C ASN A 133 -4.66 -7.03 13.97
N ALA A 134 -4.64 -5.93 13.21
CA ALA A 134 -5.03 -5.97 11.80
C ALA A 134 -4.12 -6.88 10.95
N MET A 135 -2.81 -6.88 11.19
CA MET A 135 -1.86 -7.76 10.49
C MET A 135 -2.00 -9.22 10.93
N LYS A 136 -2.08 -9.48 12.23
CA LYS A 136 -2.20 -10.82 12.80
C LYS A 136 -3.50 -11.49 12.38
N PHE A 137 -4.65 -10.86 12.59
CA PHE A 137 -5.96 -11.48 12.33
C PHE A 137 -6.35 -11.46 10.85
N ARG A 138 -6.06 -10.38 10.09
CA ARG A 138 -6.49 -10.29 8.67
C ARG A 138 -5.47 -10.83 7.68
N ARG A 139 -4.19 -10.93 8.05
CA ARG A 139 -3.10 -11.35 7.15
C ARG A 139 -2.28 -12.53 7.65
N LYS A 140 -2.46 -12.98 8.90
CA LYS A 140 -1.64 -14.00 9.58
C LYS A 140 -0.16 -13.62 9.64
N LEU A 141 0.13 -12.31 9.73
CA LEU A 141 1.47 -11.75 9.81
C LEU A 141 1.70 -11.14 11.19
N ASP A 142 2.78 -11.54 11.84
CA ASP A 142 3.20 -10.98 13.12
C ASP A 142 4.20 -9.84 12.91
N ILE A 143 3.93 -8.69 13.52
CA ILE A 143 4.80 -7.51 13.52
C ILE A 143 5.22 -7.11 14.94
N THR A 144 4.92 -7.91 15.96
CA THR A 144 5.25 -7.61 17.38
C THR A 144 6.76 -7.56 17.65
N ILE A 145 7.56 -8.29 16.86
CA ILE A 145 9.03 -8.29 16.93
C ILE A 145 9.67 -7.05 16.29
N HIS A 146 8.89 -6.18 15.65
CA HIS A 146 9.41 -4.97 15.00
C HIS A 146 9.87 -3.94 16.04
N GLN A 147 11.05 -3.37 15.82
CA GLN A 147 11.58 -2.26 16.60
C GLN A 147 11.86 -1.08 15.67
N ALA A 148 11.24 0.07 15.96
CA ALA A 148 11.41 1.26 15.16
C ALA A 148 12.86 1.75 15.19
N ARG A 149 13.44 1.91 13.99
CA ARG A 149 14.81 2.40 13.81
C ARG A 149 14.85 3.70 13.02
N LYS A 150 15.76 4.60 13.44
CA LYS A 150 16.03 5.82 12.69
C LYS A 150 16.71 5.49 11.36
N LEU A 151 16.26 6.16 10.31
CA LEU A 151 16.89 6.20 9.00
C LEU A 151 18.19 7.04 9.10
N ILE A 152 19.29 6.51 8.58
CA ILE A 152 20.60 7.18 8.58
C ILE A 152 21.11 7.42 7.15
N PRO A 153 21.99 8.41 6.89
CA PRO A 153 22.50 8.68 5.54
C PRO A 153 23.16 7.47 4.87
N ALA A 154 23.81 6.58 5.64
CA ALA A 154 24.41 5.35 5.16
C ALA A 154 23.38 4.30 4.67
N ASP A 155 22.12 4.36 5.12
CA ASP A 155 21.06 3.56 4.51
C ASP A 155 20.91 3.93 3.03
N VAL A 156 20.98 5.23 2.68
CA VAL A 156 20.79 5.68 1.30
C VAL A 156 21.82 5.09 0.34
N ASP A 157 23.00 4.75 0.83
CA ASP A 157 24.04 4.06 0.06
C ASP A 157 23.83 2.52 0.04
N LYS A 158 23.49 1.92 1.20
CA LYS A 158 23.36 0.47 1.44
C LYS A 158 22.29 -0.23 0.60
N TYR A 159 21.11 0.37 0.43
CA TYR A 159 19.99 -0.25 -0.31
C TYR A 159 20.10 0.00 -1.81
N GLN A 160 19.46 -0.84 -2.63
CA GLN A 160 19.37 -0.64 -4.09
C GLN A 160 18.07 0.10 -4.45
N LEU A 161 17.05 0.03 -3.58
CA LEU A 161 15.77 0.69 -3.76
C LEU A 161 15.24 1.18 -2.41
N ILE A 162 14.76 2.43 -2.38
CA ILE A 162 14.16 3.05 -1.20
C ILE A 162 12.72 3.43 -1.55
N ILE A 163 11.78 2.78 -0.90
CA ILE A 163 10.35 2.96 -1.12
C ILE A 163 9.77 3.81 0.02
N CYS A 164 9.46 5.05 -0.31
CA CYS A 164 8.83 5.98 0.60
C CYS A 164 7.31 5.78 0.61
N MET A 165 6.70 5.83 1.78
CA MET A 165 5.25 5.63 1.93
C MET A 165 4.43 6.85 1.46
N ASP A 166 5.04 8.02 1.44
CA ASP A 166 4.48 9.25 0.86
C ASP A 166 5.59 10.16 0.28
N THR A 167 5.18 11.19 -0.47
CA THR A 167 6.08 12.18 -1.07
C THR A 167 6.85 12.98 -0.02
N LYS A 168 6.27 13.19 1.17
CA LYS A 168 6.97 13.86 2.29
C LYS A 168 8.17 13.04 2.76
N SER A 169 7.99 11.72 2.89
CA SER A 169 9.06 10.80 3.24
C SER A 169 10.15 10.80 2.16
N ARG A 170 9.78 10.73 0.86
CA ARG A 170 10.74 10.87 -0.26
C ARG A 170 11.57 12.14 -0.15
N ASN A 171 10.93 13.28 0.07
CA ASN A 171 11.63 14.56 0.16
C ASN A 171 12.58 14.61 1.38
N ASN A 172 12.24 13.98 2.51
CA ASN A 172 13.14 13.86 3.66
C ASN A 172 14.35 12.96 3.37
N VAL A 173 14.17 11.84 2.64
CA VAL A 173 15.30 10.99 2.20
C VAL A 173 16.25 11.75 1.29
N LEU A 174 15.70 12.48 0.30
CA LEU A 174 16.50 13.28 -0.63
C LEU A 174 17.24 14.42 0.09
N TYR A 175 16.55 15.18 0.96
CA TYR A 175 17.14 16.26 1.74
C TYR A 175 18.32 15.80 2.62
N MET A 176 18.21 14.63 3.26
CA MET A 176 19.33 14.06 4.04
C MET A 176 20.60 13.81 3.22
N LYS A 177 20.47 13.52 1.92
CA LYS A 177 21.60 13.11 1.06
C LYS A 177 22.14 14.26 0.21
N ILE A 178 21.27 15.17 -0.22
CA ILE A 178 21.61 16.36 -1.03
C ILE A 178 21.97 17.56 -0.14
N GLY A 179 21.42 17.64 1.07
CA GLY A 179 21.52 18.81 1.94
C GLY A 179 20.54 19.90 1.55
N ASN A 180 20.90 21.16 1.82
CA ASN A 180 20.06 22.31 1.48
C ASN A 180 19.92 22.49 -0.04
N PRO A 181 18.76 22.96 -0.53
CA PRO A 181 18.60 23.38 -1.93
C PRO A 181 19.68 24.40 -2.31
N GLY A 182 20.45 24.11 -3.37
CA GLY A 182 21.62 24.90 -3.79
C GLY A 182 22.98 24.27 -3.50
N THR A 183 23.03 23.18 -2.72
CA THR A 183 24.25 22.36 -2.60
C THR A 183 24.49 21.62 -3.92
N LYS A 184 25.57 21.94 -4.65
CA LYS A 184 25.83 21.37 -5.99
C LYS A 184 26.18 19.87 -5.91
N MET A 185 25.21 19.02 -6.23
CA MET A 185 25.43 17.63 -6.63
C MET A 185 25.66 17.56 -8.14
N SER A 186 26.31 16.49 -8.65
CA SER A 186 26.33 16.24 -10.10
C SER A 186 24.97 15.70 -10.56
N GLU A 187 24.53 16.12 -11.75
CA GLU A 187 23.24 15.72 -12.34
C GLU A 187 23.07 14.18 -12.40
N GLU A 188 24.18 13.47 -12.65
CA GLU A 188 24.24 12.01 -12.64
C GLU A 188 23.84 11.39 -11.29
N LYS A 189 24.33 11.94 -10.17
CA LYS A 189 24.03 11.47 -8.82
C LYS A 189 22.62 11.84 -8.38
N GLU A 190 22.13 13.01 -8.80
CA GLU A 190 20.73 13.39 -8.58
C GLU A 190 19.80 12.42 -9.32
N LYS A 191 20.07 12.13 -10.60
CA LYS A 191 19.33 11.15 -11.39
C LYS A 191 19.42 9.73 -10.81
N GLU A 192 20.59 9.31 -10.30
CA GLU A 192 20.74 8.04 -9.58
C GLU A 192 19.82 8.00 -8.35
N LEU A 193 19.85 9.03 -7.50
CA LEU A 193 18.97 9.14 -6.32
C LEU A 193 17.48 9.17 -6.71
N GLU A 194 17.12 9.84 -7.80
CA GLU A 194 15.74 9.85 -8.31
C GLU A 194 15.27 8.49 -8.82
N MET A 195 16.16 7.68 -9.41
CA MET A 195 15.86 6.29 -9.78
C MET A 195 15.78 5.38 -8.55
N LYS A 196 16.60 5.65 -7.53
CA LYS A 196 16.71 4.88 -6.29
C LYS A 196 15.62 5.14 -5.26
N VAL A 197 15.12 6.38 -5.16
CA VAL A 197 14.15 6.82 -4.14
C VAL A 197 12.78 7.08 -4.78
N LYS A 198 11.89 6.09 -4.64
CA LYS A 198 10.55 6.05 -5.23
C LYS A 198 9.46 6.11 -4.16
N VAL A 199 8.21 6.30 -4.56
CA VAL A 199 7.04 6.28 -3.67
C VAL A 199 6.23 5.00 -3.93
N LEU A 200 5.75 4.32 -2.88
CA LEU A 200 5.05 3.03 -3.03
C LEU A 200 3.86 3.10 -4.00
N SER A 201 3.14 4.23 -4.01
CA SER A 201 2.00 4.47 -4.89
C SER A 201 2.34 4.25 -6.37
N GLN A 202 3.57 4.55 -6.80
CA GLN A 202 4.04 4.36 -8.19
C GLN A 202 4.06 2.88 -8.63
N TYR A 203 3.96 1.95 -7.67
CA TYR A 203 3.88 0.52 -7.90
C TYR A 203 2.47 -0.06 -7.73
N CYS A 204 1.47 0.74 -7.30
CA CYS A 204 0.09 0.28 -7.19
C CYS A 204 -0.48 -0.12 -8.57
N THR A 205 -1.12 -1.30 -8.61
CA THR A 205 -1.77 -1.79 -9.83
C THR A 205 -3.06 -1.01 -10.08
N ILE A 206 -3.78 -0.63 -9.01
CA ILE A 206 -5.02 0.14 -9.08
C ILE A 206 -4.71 1.58 -9.54
N PRO A 207 -5.36 2.09 -10.60
CA PRO A 207 -5.03 3.39 -11.19
C PRO A 207 -5.18 4.53 -10.17
N LYS A 208 -6.29 4.50 -9.41
CA LYS A 208 -6.65 5.48 -8.39
C LYS A 208 -5.69 5.51 -7.19
N LEU A 209 -4.89 4.46 -7.00
CA LEU A 209 -3.90 4.40 -5.93
C LEU A 209 -2.52 4.92 -6.37
N ARG A 210 -2.28 5.17 -7.67
CA ARG A 210 -0.95 5.59 -8.16
C ARG A 210 -0.47 6.94 -7.64
N THR A 211 -1.40 7.80 -7.26
CA THR A 211 -1.15 9.12 -6.62
C THR A 211 -1.40 9.12 -5.10
N ALA A 212 -1.83 7.99 -4.52
CA ALA A 212 -2.15 7.89 -3.11
C ALA A 212 -0.92 8.16 -2.21
N GLN A 213 -1.18 8.59 -0.99
CA GLN A 213 -0.17 8.85 0.03
C GLN A 213 -0.48 7.94 1.22
N PHE A 214 0.53 7.27 1.78
CA PHE A 214 0.37 6.36 2.92
C PHE A 214 1.12 6.91 4.16
N PRO A 215 0.72 8.10 4.66
CA PRO A 215 1.41 8.76 5.75
C PRO A 215 1.42 7.89 7.01
N SER A 216 2.48 8.02 7.79
CA SER A 216 2.50 7.53 9.17
C SER A 216 1.42 8.20 10.03
N GLY A 217 0.77 7.46 10.92
CA GLY A 217 -0.11 8.01 11.94
C GLY A 217 -1.21 7.05 12.36
N GLU A 218 -2.12 7.55 13.20
CA GLU A 218 -3.31 6.81 13.64
C GLU A 218 -4.34 6.70 12.50
N TYR A 219 -4.98 5.53 12.40
CA TYR A 219 -6.05 5.28 11.44
C TYR A 219 -7.31 4.80 12.16
N ARG A 220 -8.45 5.44 11.88
CA ARG A 220 -9.75 4.88 12.25
C ARG A 220 -9.91 3.50 11.60
N GLN A 221 -10.52 2.55 12.30
CA GLN A 221 -10.58 1.12 11.94
C GLN A 221 -10.98 0.82 10.47
N ALA A 222 -11.92 1.59 9.91
CA ALA A 222 -12.31 1.49 8.50
C ALA A 222 -11.21 1.98 7.53
N ALA A 223 -10.55 3.10 7.84
CA ALA A 223 -9.45 3.65 7.04
C ALA A 223 -8.18 2.78 7.12
N LEU A 224 -7.94 2.14 8.28
CA LEU A 224 -6.83 1.20 8.49
C LEU A 224 -6.89 0.03 7.49
N GLY A 225 -8.08 -0.55 7.30
CA GLY A 225 -8.29 -1.63 6.33
C GLY A 225 -8.02 -1.21 4.88
N VAL A 226 -8.47 -0.01 4.49
CA VAL A 226 -8.21 0.56 3.16
C VAL A 226 -6.71 0.82 2.96
N MET A 227 -6.03 1.39 3.95
CA MET A 227 -4.57 1.62 3.90
C MET A 227 -3.81 0.30 3.74
N ILE A 228 -4.05 -0.70 4.59
CA ILE A 228 -3.37 -2.01 4.50
C ILE A 228 -3.59 -2.65 3.12
N SER A 229 -4.83 -2.65 2.60
CA SER A 229 -5.11 -3.20 1.26
C SER A 229 -4.44 -2.41 0.14
N SER A 230 -4.25 -1.09 0.30
CA SER A 230 -3.55 -0.25 -0.67
C SER A 230 -2.03 -0.50 -0.65
N VAL A 231 -1.46 -0.72 0.53
CA VAL A 231 -0.06 -1.14 0.70
C VAL A 231 0.16 -2.54 0.12
N VAL A 232 -0.79 -3.47 0.28
CA VAL A 232 -0.77 -4.79 -0.39
C VAL A 232 -0.76 -4.66 -1.91
N ASP A 233 -1.59 -3.79 -2.50
CA ASP A 233 -1.59 -3.53 -3.95
C ASP A 233 -0.23 -3.00 -4.43
N GLY A 234 0.33 -2.00 -3.73
CA GLY A 234 1.66 -1.48 -4.02
C GLY A 234 2.78 -2.52 -3.91
N CYS A 235 2.75 -3.37 -2.88
CA CYS A 235 3.72 -4.45 -2.69
C CYS A 235 3.60 -5.54 -3.78
N ASN A 236 2.38 -5.86 -4.20
CA ASN A 236 2.12 -6.82 -5.29
C ASN A 236 2.65 -6.31 -6.64
N GLY A 237 2.40 -5.05 -6.98
CA GLY A 237 2.96 -4.45 -8.20
C GLY A 237 4.49 -4.30 -8.13
N LEU A 238 5.04 -3.98 -6.95
CA LEU A 238 6.50 -3.91 -6.73
C LEU A 238 7.17 -5.28 -6.92
N ILE A 239 6.67 -6.34 -6.28
CA ILE A 239 7.26 -7.68 -6.42
C ILE A 239 7.06 -8.25 -7.83
N SER A 240 6.01 -7.84 -8.55
CA SER A 240 5.78 -8.19 -9.97
C SER A 240 6.78 -7.54 -10.93
N LYS A 241 7.22 -6.30 -10.63
CA LYS A 241 8.32 -5.66 -11.39
C LYS A 241 9.68 -6.30 -11.08
N LEU A 242 9.90 -6.74 -9.83
CA LEU A 242 11.15 -7.39 -9.40
C LEU A 242 11.27 -8.84 -9.85
N SER A 243 10.16 -9.58 -9.95
CA SER A 243 10.19 -11.02 -10.28
C SER A 243 10.85 -11.30 -11.61
N ARG A 244 10.64 -10.46 -12.63
CA ARG A 244 11.29 -10.60 -13.95
C ARG A 244 12.82 -10.59 -13.84
N GLY A 245 13.38 -9.73 -12.98
CA GLY A 245 14.81 -9.71 -12.70
C GLY A 245 15.28 -11.00 -12.03
N VAL A 246 14.64 -11.40 -10.94
CA VAL A 246 15.02 -12.61 -10.17
C VAL A 246 14.84 -13.90 -10.98
N ASP A 247 13.78 -13.99 -11.78
CA ASP A 247 13.49 -15.17 -12.60
C ASP A 247 14.51 -15.35 -13.74
N ASN A 248 15.17 -14.27 -14.18
CA ASN A 248 16.29 -14.34 -15.11
C ASN A 248 17.56 -14.87 -14.40
N VAL A 249 17.90 -14.36 -13.21
CA VAL A 249 19.03 -14.90 -12.39
C VAL A 249 18.83 -16.39 -12.08
N LYS A 250 17.60 -16.79 -11.74
CA LYS A 250 17.23 -18.21 -11.50
C LYS A 250 17.34 -19.11 -12.74
N ARG A 251 17.44 -18.56 -13.96
CA ARG A 251 17.67 -19.33 -15.19
C ARG A 251 19.16 -19.52 -15.43
N SER A 252 19.95 -18.44 -15.39
CA SER A 252 21.42 -18.55 -15.54
C SER A 252 22.04 -19.49 -14.51
N GLU A 253 21.65 -19.40 -13.23
CA GLU A 253 22.10 -20.34 -12.18
C GLU A 253 21.79 -21.81 -12.48
N LYS A 254 20.72 -22.11 -13.24
CA LYS A 254 20.35 -23.48 -13.64
C LYS A 254 21.11 -23.94 -14.87
N ASP A 255 21.31 -23.04 -15.83
CA ASP A 255 22.03 -23.35 -17.07
C ASP A 255 23.51 -23.66 -16.75
N ASP A 256 24.15 -22.85 -15.90
CA ASP A 256 25.52 -23.07 -15.40
C ASP A 256 25.65 -24.38 -14.60
N GLY A 257 24.65 -24.71 -13.76
CA GLY A 257 24.60 -25.95 -12.99
C GLY A 257 24.35 -27.21 -13.81
N SER A 258 23.83 -27.09 -15.04
CA SER A 258 23.61 -28.22 -15.93
C SER A 258 24.90 -28.69 -16.62
N ALA A 259 25.77 -27.73 -16.98
CA ALA A 259 27.02 -27.96 -17.70
C ALA A 259 28.07 -28.74 -16.88
N THR A 260 27.98 -28.73 -15.55
CA THR A 260 28.94 -29.42 -14.66
C THR A 260 28.63 -30.91 -14.42
N SER A 261 27.55 -31.44 -14.99
CA SER A 261 27.08 -32.82 -14.73
C SER A 261 27.49 -33.87 -15.78
N GLN A 262 28.09 -33.47 -16.91
CA GLN A 262 28.56 -34.39 -17.95
C GLN A 262 30.10 -34.43 -17.99
N GLY A 263 30.71 -35.17 -17.06
CA GLY A 263 32.17 -35.18 -16.95
C GLY A 263 32.79 -36.19 -15.97
N SER A 264 32.22 -37.40 -15.83
CA SER A 264 32.91 -38.52 -15.15
C SER A 264 32.22 -39.87 -15.39
N SER A 265 32.48 -40.43 -16.56
CA SER A 265 32.32 -41.86 -16.82
C SER A 265 33.43 -42.30 -17.78
N SER A 266 34.54 -42.78 -17.18
CA SER A 266 35.68 -43.42 -17.84
C SER A 266 35.81 -44.84 -17.31
#